data_AF-A0A157ZYS8-F1
#
_entry.id   AF-A0A157ZYS8-F1
#
_cell.length_a   1.000
_cell.length_b   1.000
_cell.length_c   1.000
_cell.angle_alpha   90.00
_cell.angle_beta   90.00
_cell.angle_gamma   90.00
#
_symmetry.space_group_name_H-M   'P 1'
#
loop_
_entity.id
_entity.type
_entity.pdbx_description
1 polymer ?
#
loop_
_entity_poly.entity_id
_entity_poly.type
_entity_poly.pdbx_seq_one_letter_code
_entity_poly.pdbx_strand_id
1 'polypeptide(L)'
;MNKPILHRLIATLGLAMLTFACWIAAGLLSDRMVQQEMTSTVRTERQMAASIVDNMAQIIASDLAMSRAIPATLAQMDLTQRALAESRNYASNPAATEIERRADWSARPALEKVNNFLHDAQGFSGLDSIWLVNDHGFCIASSNAGEDDSFIGYDMSGRGYVVRALLGGFVEMYGVGRLSGEPGIFIAAPAYEDGILVGAVIAKVSIDRLRHWVSRAGTFVTDENGVVVMAHDGRLEYEAMPNAPVARMTERERLEHYRRESFPELRVSHIGEQMRASEHWLGPALAQTFYAANGSNVPSLYDERTGLNSGLSAHIVHPLTSWPEISRNHSRDRLLVFLTMAGVVTLAIVIAISYSRERRLHRATRDLAEQLQSANTLLSAEARHDALTGALSRRYFLDTLRHEVELARSVGTPLSVAIADLDHFKQINDRFGHASGDRALEHFVEVCRAQLRASDAIGRLGGEEFGILLPQTSLADAQAVLERLRKRFHHEHCAHLPDDAVLSVSIGITELAPEDALEWILSRADLALYEAKSRGRDRSEARPADPAPPTRHPENTLAGK
;
A
#
# COMPACT_ATOMS: atom_id res chain seq x y z
N MET A 1 -5.01 -28.06 -33.21
CA MET A 1 -4.62 -26.71 -32.72
C MET A 1 -3.34 -26.85 -31.90
N ASN A 2 -2.25 -26.18 -32.30
CA ASN A 2 -0.91 -26.38 -31.71
C ASN A 2 -0.88 -25.98 -30.22
N LYS A 3 -0.64 -26.94 -29.31
CA LYS A 3 -0.50 -26.73 -27.86
C LYS A 3 0.38 -25.52 -27.45
N PRO A 4 1.52 -25.22 -28.10
CA PRO A 4 2.32 -24.05 -27.72
C PRO A 4 1.67 -22.70 -28.06
N ILE A 5 0.84 -22.63 -29.10
CA ILE A 5 0.12 -21.40 -29.49
C ILE A 5 -0.97 -21.09 -28.46
N LEU A 6 -1.69 -22.13 -28.01
CA LEU A 6 -2.72 -22.00 -26.98
C LEU A 6 -2.16 -21.51 -25.64
N HIS A 7 -1.00 -22.03 -25.22
CA HIS A 7 -0.34 -21.58 -23.99
C HIS A 7 0.12 -20.12 -24.05
N ARG A 8 0.65 -19.67 -25.21
CA ARG A 8 1.03 -18.27 -25.40
C ARG A 8 -0.19 -17.35 -25.33
N LEU A 9 -1.29 -17.73 -25.99
CA LEU A 9 -2.55 -16.99 -25.96
C LEU A 9 -3.10 -16.83 -24.53
N ILE A 10 -3.15 -17.92 -23.76
CA ILE A 10 -3.61 -17.90 -22.36
C ILE A 10 -2.71 -17.00 -21.50
N ALA A 11 -1.38 -17.08 -21.67
CA ALA A 11 -0.44 -16.24 -20.92
C ALA A 11 -0.61 -14.76 -21.26
N THR A 12 -0.77 -14.42 -22.54
CA THR A 12 -1.01 -13.02 -22.97
C THR A 12 -2.34 -12.48 -22.47
N LEU A 13 -3.40 -13.29 -22.47
CA LEU A 13 -4.70 -12.89 -21.94
C LEU A 13 -4.64 -12.68 -20.42
N GLY A 14 -3.93 -13.56 -19.70
CA GLY A 14 -3.73 -13.45 -18.27
C GLY A 14 -2.97 -12.18 -17.89
N LEU A 15 -1.90 -11.83 -18.62
CA LEU A 15 -1.17 -10.59 -18.41
C LEU A 15 -2.05 -9.36 -18.67
N ALA A 16 -2.82 -9.36 -19.76
CA ALA A 16 -3.72 -8.26 -20.09
C ALA A 16 -4.84 -8.09 -19.05
N MET A 17 -5.39 -9.19 -18.53
CA MET A 17 -6.39 -9.14 -17.46
C MET A 17 -5.79 -8.58 -16.16
N LEU A 18 -4.55 -8.95 -15.85
CA LEU A 18 -3.87 -8.51 -14.63
C LEU A 18 -3.44 -7.04 -14.71
N THR A 19 -2.96 -6.56 -15.85
CA THR A 19 -2.70 -5.13 -16.06
C THR A 19 -3.98 -4.32 -15.98
N PHE A 20 -5.08 -4.82 -16.55
CA PHE A 20 -6.40 -4.19 -16.44
C PHE A 20 -6.91 -4.16 -14.99
N ALA A 21 -6.72 -5.23 -14.22
CA ALA A 21 -7.05 -5.27 -12.79
C ALA A 21 -6.22 -4.27 -11.98
N CYS A 22 -4.91 -4.17 -12.24
CA CYS A 22 -4.05 -3.15 -11.63
C CYS A 22 -4.49 -1.73 -11.98
N TRP A 23 -4.95 -1.50 -13.22
CA TRP A 23 -5.46 -0.20 -13.65
C TRP A 23 -6.74 0.19 -12.90
N ILE A 24 -7.70 -0.73 -12.77
CA ILE A 24 -8.94 -0.49 -12.01
C ILE A 24 -8.61 -0.23 -10.53
N ALA A 25 -7.77 -1.07 -9.91
CA ALA A 25 -7.40 -0.93 -8.51
C ALA A 25 -6.66 0.39 -8.24
N ALA A 26 -5.76 0.79 -9.14
CA ALA A 26 -5.05 2.07 -9.06
C ALA A 26 -6.01 3.26 -9.18
N GLY A 27 -7.02 3.18 -10.06
CA GLY A 27 -8.09 4.17 -10.15
C GLY A 27 -8.84 4.32 -8.83
N LEU A 28 -9.37 3.22 -8.29
CA LEU A 28 -10.10 3.23 -7.02
C LEU A 28 -9.29 3.77 -5.84
N LEU A 29 -7.99 3.46 -5.78
CA LEU A 29 -7.11 3.96 -4.71
C LEU A 29 -6.81 5.45 -4.87
N SER A 30 -6.49 5.89 -6.09
CA SER A 30 -6.21 7.29 -6.40
C SER A 30 -7.43 8.18 -6.19
N ASP A 31 -8.63 7.72 -6.60
CA ASP A 31 -9.90 8.42 -6.36
C ASP A 31 -10.13 8.63 -4.85
N ARG A 32 -9.90 7.59 -4.03
CA ARG A 32 -10.03 7.70 -2.57
C ARG A 32 -9.03 8.65 -1.95
N MET A 33 -7.77 8.60 -2.39
CA MET A 33 -6.72 9.50 -1.87
C MET A 33 -7.07 10.97 -2.15
N VAL A 34 -7.46 11.28 -3.38
CA VAL A 34 -7.81 12.65 -3.77
C VAL A 34 -9.11 13.11 -3.12
N GLN A 35 -10.11 12.25 -2.97
CA GLN A 35 -11.31 12.59 -2.20
C GLN A 35 -10.99 12.94 -0.74
N GLN A 36 -10.07 12.21 -0.09
CA GLN A 36 -9.66 12.49 1.29
C GLN A 36 -8.91 13.83 1.40
N GLU A 37 -7.93 14.05 0.52
CA GLU A 37 -7.20 15.32 0.44
C GLU A 37 -8.16 16.48 0.21
N MET A 38 -9.03 16.37 -0.79
CA MET A 38 -10.01 17.38 -1.14
C MET A 38 -10.98 17.68 0.00
N THR A 39 -11.46 16.65 0.71
CA THR A 39 -12.35 16.84 1.86
C THR A 39 -11.66 17.66 2.95
N SER A 40 -10.38 17.39 3.21
CA SER A 40 -9.61 18.13 4.22
C SER A 40 -9.35 19.58 3.82
N THR A 41 -9.01 19.81 2.53
CA THR A 41 -8.78 21.14 1.97
C THR A 41 -10.06 21.96 2.00
N VAL A 42 -11.17 21.43 1.48
CA VAL A 42 -12.47 22.12 1.48
C VAL A 42 -12.92 22.45 2.89
N ARG A 43 -12.73 21.55 3.85
CA ARG A 43 -13.07 21.82 5.26
C ARG A 43 -12.30 23.03 5.81
N THR A 44 -11.00 23.09 5.53
CA THR A 44 -10.12 24.16 6.01
C THR A 44 -10.49 25.50 5.36
N GLU A 45 -10.64 25.50 4.03
CA GLU A 45 -11.01 26.68 3.25
C GLU A 45 -12.42 27.19 3.60
N ARG A 46 -13.37 26.28 3.86
CA ARG A 46 -14.72 26.64 4.33
C ARG A 46 -14.68 27.28 5.71
N GLN A 47 -13.86 26.77 6.62
CA GLN A 47 -13.70 27.37 7.95
C GLN A 47 -13.07 28.77 7.85
N MET A 48 -12.12 28.98 6.94
CA MET A 48 -11.56 30.31 6.67
C MET A 48 -12.62 31.24 6.08
N ALA A 49 -13.37 30.81 5.07
CA ALA A 49 -14.45 31.59 4.45
C ALA A 49 -15.50 32.00 5.49
N ALA A 50 -15.97 31.05 6.31
CA ALA A 50 -16.90 31.32 7.41
C ALA A 50 -16.34 32.35 8.39
N SER A 51 -15.09 32.19 8.82
CA SER A 51 -14.45 33.15 9.73
C SER A 51 -14.34 34.55 9.13
N ILE A 52 -14.10 34.67 7.82
CA ILE A 52 -14.06 35.98 7.14
C ILE A 52 -15.42 36.65 7.21
N VAL A 53 -16.50 35.93 6.87
CA VAL A 53 -17.85 36.49 6.89
C VAL A 53 -18.31 36.80 8.31
N ASP A 54 -18.00 35.94 9.28
CA ASP A 54 -18.30 36.18 10.70
C ASP A 54 -17.61 37.45 11.21
N ASN A 55 -16.33 37.63 10.89
CA ASN A 55 -15.60 38.85 11.22
C ASN A 55 -16.18 40.07 10.52
N MET A 56 -16.56 39.94 9.25
CA MET A 56 -17.20 41.02 8.48
C MET A 56 -18.53 41.44 9.12
N ALA A 57 -19.39 40.48 9.47
CA ALA A 57 -20.64 40.73 10.17
C ALA A 57 -20.44 41.43 11.52
N GLN A 58 -19.42 41.02 12.29
CA GLN A 58 -19.09 41.65 13.57
C GLN A 58 -18.61 43.10 13.40
N ILE A 59 -17.78 43.37 12.40
CA ILE A 59 -17.30 44.73 12.09
C ILE A 59 -18.47 45.61 11.65
N ILE A 60 -19.32 45.13 10.72
CA ILE A 60 -20.53 45.82 10.28
C ILE A 60 -21.41 46.18 11.49
N ALA A 61 -21.64 45.20 12.38
CA ALA A 61 -22.46 45.42 13.57
C ALA A 61 -21.86 46.48 14.51
N SER A 62 -20.54 46.42 14.74
CA SER A 62 -19.82 47.36 15.60
C SER A 62 -19.84 48.79 15.07
N ASP A 63 -19.55 48.98 13.77
CA ASP A 63 -19.48 50.30 13.16
C ASP A 63 -20.86 50.98 13.14
N LEU A 64 -21.89 50.22 12.75
CA LEU A 64 -23.27 50.74 12.75
C LEU A 64 -23.79 51.01 14.15
N ALA A 65 -23.42 50.23 15.17
CA ALA A 65 -23.87 50.46 16.54
C ALA A 65 -23.51 51.86 17.06
N MET A 66 -22.30 52.35 16.74
CA MET A 66 -21.89 53.71 17.10
C MET A 66 -22.73 54.75 16.34
N SER A 67 -22.89 54.56 15.02
CA SER A 67 -23.66 55.48 14.17
C SER A 67 -25.15 55.55 14.54
N ARG A 68 -25.73 54.48 15.12
CA ARG A 68 -27.12 54.43 15.61
C ARG A 68 -27.35 55.28 16.85
N ALA A 69 -26.40 55.26 17.77
CA ALA A 69 -26.57 55.90 19.07
C ALA A 69 -26.71 57.41 18.96
N ILE A 70 -26.07 58.02 17.96
CA ILE A 70 -26.07 59.47 17.75
C ILE A 70 -27.47 60.01 17.43
N PRO A 71 -28.15 59.66 16.32
CA PRO A 71 -29.49 60.18 16.03
C PRO A 71 -30.52 59.80 17.11
N ALA A 72 -30.39 58.62 17.74
CA ALA A 72 -31.25 58.23 18.87
C ALA A 72 -31.08 59.15 20.08
N THR A 73 -29.85 59.54 20.39
CA THR A 73 -29.55 60.49 21.49
C THR A 73 -30.02 61.89 21.13
N LEU A 74 -29.71 62.34 19.91
CA LEU A 74 -30.13 63.65 19.41
C LEU A 74 -31.66 63.80 19.40
N ALA A 75 -32.41 62.74 19.12
CA ALA A 75 -33.87 62.73 19.14
C ALA A 75 -34.46 62.87 20.56
N GLN A 76 -33.66 62.62 21.59
CA GLN A 76 -34.03 62.76 23.01
C GLN A 76 -33.60 64.10 23.62
N MET A 77 -32.88 64.94 22.87
CA MET A 77 -32.42 66.23 23.39
C MET A 77 -33.52 67.28 23.32
N ASP A 78 -33.73 68.01 24.43
CA ASP A 78 -34.67 69.13 24.53
C ASP A 78 -34.53 70.13 23.37
N LEU A 79 -33.29 70.44 22.97
CA LEU A 79 -33.00 71.35 21.86
C LEU A 79 -33.63 70.86 20.55
N THR A 80 -33.48 69.58 20.24
CA THR A 80 -34.01 68.94 19.03
C THR A 80 -35.52 68.80 19.08
N GLN A 81 -36.05 68.33 20.21
CA GLN A 81 -37.49 68.12 20.39
C GLN A 81 -38.27 69.43 20.29
N ARG A 82 -37.81 70.50 20.96
CA ARG A 82 -38.46 71.82 20.88
C ARG A 82 -38.38 72.40 19.48
N ALA A 83 -37.23 72.29 18.81
CA ALA A 83 -37.09 72.78 17.43
C ALA A 83 -38.07 72.08 16.47
N LEU A 84 -38.21 70.76 16.60
CA LEU A 84 -39.18 69.98 15.83
C LEU A 84 -40.63 70.32 16.19
N ALA A 85 -40.95 70.46 17.47
CA ALA A 85 -42.29 70.82 17.93
C ALA A 85 -42.72 72.21 17.49
N GLU A 86 -41.85 73.21 17.64
CA GLU A 86 -42.08 74.57 17.17
C GLU A 86 -42.29 74.63 15.66
N SER A 87 -41.65 73.71 14.91
CA SER A 87 -41.74 73.68 13.45
C SER A 87 -43.13 73.38 12.90
N ARG A 88 -44.03 72.82 13.71
CA ARG A 88 -45.46 72.68 13.38
C ARG A 88 -46.12 74.03 13.12
N ASN A 89 -45.65 75.06 13.79
CA ASN A 89 -46.16 76.43 13.66
C ASN A 89 -45.48 77.20 12.53
N TYR A 90 -44.47 76.62 11.88
CA TYR A 90 -43.87 77.21 10.69
C TYR A 90 -44.85 76.92 9.55
N ALA A 91 -45.89 77.75 9.46
CA ALA A 91 -46.97 77.61 8.51
C ALA A 91 -46.38 77.31 7.12
N SER A 92 -46.42 76.04 6.73
CA SER A 92 -45.98 75.61 5.42
C SER A 92 -47.04 76.14 4.49
N ASN A 93 -46.78 77.28 3.83
CA ASN A 93 -47.48 77.56 2.59
C ASN A 93 -47.20 76.33 1.71
N PRO A 94 -48.18 75.46 1.42
CA PRO A 94 -47.90 74.22 0.70
C PRO A 94 -47.40 74.50 -0.72
N ALA A 95 -47.63 75.72 -1.22
CA ALA A 95 -47.13 76.24 -2.48
C ALA A 95 -45.77 76.92 -2.39
N ALA A 96 -45.18 77.10 -1.20
CA ALA A 96 -43.84 77.66 -1.07
C ALA A 96 -42.83 76.76 -1.77
N THR A 97 -41.91 77.37 -2.50
CA THR A 97 -40.78 76.67 -3.09
C THR A 97 -39.78 76.26 -2.00
N GLU A 98 -38.92 75.30 -2.31
CA GLU A 98 -37.80 74.91 -1.43
C GLU A 98 -36.93 76.12 -1.05
N ILE A 99 -36.65 77.00 -2.02
CA ILE A 99 -35.85 78.21 -1.84
C ILE A 99 -36.51 79.16 -0.84
N GLU A 100 -37.82 79.36 -0.94
CA GLU A 100 -38.58 80.21 0.00
C GLU A 100 -38.59 79.62 1.42
N ARG A 101 -38.76 78.30 1.56
CA ARG A 101 -38.67 77.63 2.87
C ARG A 101 -37.27 77.77 3.48
N ARG A 102 -36.22 77.55 2.68
CA ARG A 102 -34.83 77.72 3.12
C ARG A 102 -34.57 79.15 3.59
N ALA A 103 -35.02 80.15 2.84
CA ALA A 103 -34.84 81.55 3.21
C ALA A 103 -35.55 81.91 4.53
N ASP A 104 -36.80 81.45 4.72
CA ASP A 104 -37.55 81.71 5.97
C ASP A 104 -36.93 80.99 7.17
N TRP A 105 -36.62 79.70 7.04
CA TRP A 105 -36.16 78.88 8.16
C TRP A 105 -34.72 79.19 8.57
N SER A 106 -33.83 79.46 7.61
CA SER A 106 -32.47 79.89 7.93
C SER A 106 -32.39 81.26 8.59
N ALA A 107 -33.43 82.11 8.46
CA ALA A 107 -33.47 83.42 9.11
C ALA A 107 -33.91 83.35 10.59
N ARG A 108 -34.33 82.18 11.08
CA ARG A 108 -34.85 82.01 12.46
C ARG A 108 -33.70 81.74 13.45
N PRO A 109 -33.50 82.59 14.48
CA PRO A 109 -32.40 82.41 15.44
C PRO A 109 -32.46 81.09 16.23
N ALA A 110 -33.66 80.52 16.42
CA ALA A 110 -33.82 79.23 17.09
C ALA A 110 -33.21 78.09 16.27
N LEU A 111 -33.41 78.07 14.95
CA LEU A 111 -32.88 77.05 14.05
C LEU A 111 -31.39 77.25 13.77
N GLU A 112 -30.88 78.49 13.78
CA GLU A 112 -29.44 78.76 13.67
C GLU A 112 -28.63 78.05 14.78
N LYS A 113 -29.12 78.09 16.02
CA LYS A 113 -28.50 77.37 17.14
C LYS A 113 -28.49 75.85 16.93
N VAL A 114 -29.58 75.31 16.40
CA VAL A 114 -29.72 73.88 16.09
C VAL A 114 -28.76 73.50 14.96
N ASN A 115 -28.68 74.29 13.88
CA ASN A 115 -27.77 74.07 12.77
C ASN A 115 -26.31 74.00 13.22
N ASN A 116 -25.87 74.96 14.03
CA ASN A 116 -24.49 74.97 14.57
C ASN A 116 -24.25 73.75 15.46
N PHE A 117 -25.22 73.39 16.30
CA PHE A 117 -25.11 72.19 17.13
C PHE A 117 -25.02 70.90 16.31
N LEU A 118 -25.79 70.76 15.23
CA LEU A 118 -25.72 69.61 14.32
C LEU A 118 -24.39 69.58 13.55
N HIS A 119 -23.87 70.75 13.15
CA HIS A 119 -22.57 70.88 12.51
C HIS A 119 -21.44 70.40 13.44
N ASP A 120 -21.45 70.86 14.69
CA ASP A 120 -20.48 70.42 15.70
C ASP A 120 -20.63 68.91 15.98
N ALA A 121 -21.86 68.42 16.12
CA ALA A 121 -22.14 66.99 16.31
C ALA A 121 -21.63 66.14 15.14
N GLN A 122 -21.78 66.59 13.90
CA GLN A 122 -21.19 65.93 12.73
C GLN A 122 -19.66 65.85 12.86
N GLY A 123 -18.99 66.95 13.23
CA GLY A 123 -17.54 67.03 13.32
C GLY A 123 -16.87 66.01 14.26
N PHE A 124 -17.59 65.53 15.28
CA PHE A 124 -17.06 64.57 16.27
C PHE A 124 -17.67 63.16 16.20
N SER A 125 -18.67 62.93 15.34
CA SER A 125 -19.47 61.71 15.35
C SER A 125 -19.06 60.64 14.34
N GLY A 126 -18.24 61.00 13.34
CA GLY A 126 -17.92 60.11 12.22
C GLY A 126 -19.07 59.92 11.22
N LEU A 127 -20.16 60.68 11.37
CA LEU A 127 -21.27 60.77 10.41
C LEU A 127 -20.94 61.80 9.32
N ASP A 128 -21.46 61.60 8.12
CA ASP A 128 -21.26 62.53 7.00
C ASP A 128 -22.23 63.70 7.05
N SER A 129 -23.44 63.49 7.54
CA SER A 129 -24.42 64.57 7.71
C SER A 129 -25.48 64.19 8.74
N ILE A 130 -26.03 65.21 9.42
CA ILE A 130 -27.11 65.06 10.40
C ILE A 130 -28.15 66.14 10.13
N TRP A 131 -29.43 65.78 10.08
CA TRP A 131 -30.51 66.74 9.84
C TRP A 131 -31.81 66.37 10.54
N LEU A 132 -32.69 67.35 10.67
CA LEU A 132 -33.98 67.23 11.34
C LEU A 132 -35.11 67.34 10.32
N VAL A 133 -36.05 66.41 10.37
CA VAL A 133 -37.25 66.41 9.54
C VAL A 133 -38.48 66.53 10.43
N ASN A 134 -39.34 67.49 10.14
CA ASN A 134 -40.60 67.65 10.87
C ASN A 134 -41.63 66.58 10.49
N ASP A 135 -42.76 66.56 11.19
CA ASP A 135 -43.86 65.63 10.96
C ASP A 135 -44.57 65.79 9.61
N HIS A 136 -44.34 66.91 8.91
CA HIS A 136 -44.74 67.12 7.52
C HIS A 136 -43.74 66.57 6.49
N GLY A 137 -42.59 66.06 6.91
CA GLY A 137 -41.58 65.48 6.02
C GLY A 137 -40.59 66.49 5.44
N PHE A 138 -40.58 67.74 5.90
CA PHE A 138 -39.62 68.75 5.47
C PHE A 138 -38.41 68.82 6.38
N CYS A 139 -37.23 69.01 5.80
CA CYS A 139 -36.01 69.22 6.56
C CYS A 139 -35.94 70.67 7.09
N ILE A 140 -35.91 70.84 8.41
CA ILE A 140 -35.97 72.17 9.07
C ILE A 140 -34.60 72.67 9.55
N ALA A 141 -33.66 71.76 9.79
CA ALA A 141 -32.32 72.06 10.28
C ALA A 141 -31.36 71.00 9.78
N SER A 142 -30.11 71.37 9.50
CA SER A 142 -29.11 70.46 8.95
C SER A 142 -27.70 70.84 9.40
N SER A 143 -26.80 69.86 9.51
CA SER A 143 -25.39 70.07 9.80
C SER A 143 -24.64 70.78 8.67
N ASN A 144 -25.16 70.71 7.43
CA ASN A 144 -24.67 71.45 6.26
C ASN A 144 -25.48 72.73 5.98
N ALA A 145 -26.12 73.33 6.99
CA ALA A 145 -27.00 74.49 6.81
C ALA A 145 -26.36 75.67 6.05
N GLY A 146 -25.07 75.90 6.28
CA GLY A 146 -24.28 76.98 5.67
C GLY A 146 -23.70 76.67 4.30
N GLU A 147 -23.90 75.45 3.78
CA GLU A 147 -23.36 75.01 2.50
C GLU A 147 -24.37 75.25 1.35
N ASP A 148 -23.89 75.35 0.12
CA ASP A 148 -24.74 75.61 -1.04
C ASP A 148 -25.77 74.48 -1.26
N ASP A 149 -25.41 73.24 -0.92
CA ASP A 149 -26.23 72.03 -1.00
C ASP A 149 -26.97 71.68 0.30
N SER A 150 -27.21 72.67 1.16
CA SER A 150 -27.98 72.54 2.40
C SER A 150 -29.32 71.83 2.21
N PHE A 151 -29.63 70.94 3.15
CA PHE A 151 -30.87 70.16 3.12
C PHE A 151 -32.10 70.94 3.61
N ILE A 152 -31.95 72.14 4.16
CA ILE A 152 -33.05 72.92 4.72
C ILE A 152 -34.09 73.26 3.63
N GLY A 153 -35.37 73.01 3.92
CA GLY A 153 -36.49 73.29 3.01
C GLY A 153 -36.85 72.14 2.06
N TYR A 154 -36.01 71.10 1.98
CA TYR A 154 -36.27 69.93 1.13
C TYR A 154 -37.45 69.09 1.61
N ASP A 155 -38.24 68.63 0.64
CA ASP A 155 -39.26 67.61 0.86
C ASP A 155 -38.62 66.21 0.87
N MET A 156 -38.67 65.57 2.03
CA MET A 156 -38.17 64.23 2.28
C MET A 156 -39.28 63.22 2.55
N SER A 157 -40.55 63.60 2.41
CA SER A 157 -41.72 62.75 2.67
C SER A 157 -41.76 61.50 1.77
N GLY A 158 -41.14 61.54 0.59
CA GLY A 158 -40.99 60.38 -0.31
C GLY A 158 -39.87 59.41 0.08
N ARG A 159 -39.08 59.68 1.13
CA ARG A 159 -37.95 58.84 1.52
C ARG A 159 -38.38 57.73 2.47
N GLY A 160 -38.12 56.47 2.11
CA GLY A 160 -38.54 55.30 2.89
C GLY A 160 -38.11 55.33 4.36
N TYR A 161 -36.87 55.77 4.65
CA TYR A 161 -36.39 55.92 6.03
C TYR A 161 -37.12 57.04 6.81
N VAL A 162 -37.52 58.13 6.15
CA VAL A 162 -38.31 59.21 6.77
C VAL A 162 -39.73 58.73 7.03
N VAL A 163 -40.38 58.12 6.04
CA VAL A 163 -41.75 57.60 6.18
C VAL A 163 -41.83 56.63 7.36
N ARG A 164 -40.91 55.66 7.44
CA ARG A 164 -40.91 54.69 8.53
C ARG A 164 -40.58 55.33 9.89
N ALA A 165 -39.71 56.35 9.93
CA ALA A 165 -39.43 57.09 11.16
C ALA A 165 -40.62 57.93 11.63
N LEU A 166 -41.35 58.57 10.71
CA LEU A 166 -42.56 59.31 11.02
C LEU A 166 -43.77 58.41 11.37
N LEU A 167 -43.63 57.08 11.20
CA LEU A 167 -44.54 56.08 11.77
C LEU A 167 -44.10 55.61 13.17
N GLY A 168 -43.06 56.24 13.74
CA GLY A 168 -42.53 55.95 15.06
C GLY A 168 -41.45 54.85 15.09
N GLY A 169 -40.99 54.37 13.95
CA GLY A 169 -39.96 53.33 13.86
C GLY A 169 -38.53 53.88 13.85
N PHE A 170 -37.62 53.27 14.60
CA PHE A 170 -36.19 53.48 14.37
C PHE A 170 -35.75 52.67 13.15
N VAL A 171 -35.20 53.32 12.11
CA VAL A 171 -34.90 52.68 10.83
C VAL A 171 -33.46 52.91 10.42
N GLU A 172 -32.86 51.86 9.88
CA GLU A 172 -31.62 51.95 9.12
C GLU A 172 -31.86 51.38 7.74
N MET A 173 -31.36 52.06 6.71
CA MET A 173 -31.66 51.69 5.35
C MET A 173 -30.52 52.16 4.45
N TYR A 174 -30.08 51.29 3.54
CA TYR A 174 -29.22 51.72 2.44
C TYR A 174 -30.01 52.66 1.51
N GLY A 175 -29.34 53.63 0.90
CA GLY A 175 -29.95 54.40 -0.17
C GLY A 175 -28.95 55.34 -0.84
N VAL A 176 -29.44 56.08 -1.82
CA VAL A 176 -28.65 57.08 -2.54
C VAL A 176 -29.23 58.49 -2.29
N GLY A 177 -28.37 59.41 -1.84
CA GLY A 177 -28.75 60.80 -1.56
C GLY A 177 -29.38 61.48 -2.77
N ARG A 178 -30.45 62.28 -2.57
CA ARG A 178 -31.11 63.02 -3.67
C ARG A 178 -30.17 64.06 -4.26
N LEU A 179 -29.55 64.80 -3.34
CA LEU A 179 -28.76 65.98 -3.62
C LEU A 179 -27.31 65.61 -3.92
N SER A 180 -26.66 64.92 -2.98
CA SER A 180 -25.27 64.54 -3.17
C SER A 180 -25.09 63.43 -4.22
N GLY A 181 -26.11 62.59 -4.46
CA GLY A 181 -25.98 61.41 -5.32
C GLY A 181 -25.09 60.31 -4.75
N GLU A 182 -24.63 60.47 -3.52
CA GLU A 182 -23.72 59.52 -2.89
C GLU A 182 -24.51 58.42 -2.16
N PRO A 183 -24.08 57.15 -2.29
CA PRO A 183 -24.65 56.04 -1.55
C PRO A 183 -24.23 56.08 -0.07
N GLY A 184 -25.14 55.66 0.81
CA GLY A 184 -24.87 55.58 2.24
C GLY A 184 -25.91 54.79 3.01
N ILE A 185 -25.60 54.55 4.28
CA ILE A 185 -26.57 54.05 5.26
C ILE A 185 -27.24 55.26 5.93
N PHE A 186 -28.55 55.34 5.78
CA PHE A 186 -29.40 56.35 6.40
C PHE A 186 -29.98 55.77 7.69
N ILE A 187 -29.80 56.49 8.79
CA ILE A 187 -30.29 56.12 10.12
C ILE A 187 -31.28 57.18 10.55
N ALA A 188 -32.53 56.80 10.77
CA ALA A 188 -33.62 57.70 11.13
C ALA A 188 -34.21 57.31 12.49
N ALA A 189 -34.17 58.26 13.43
CA ALA A 189 -34.69 58.12 14.79
C ALA A 189 -35.92 59.02 14.98
N PRO A 190 -37.07 58.49 15.41
CA PRO A 190 -38.24 59.30 15.72
C PRO A 190 -37.98 60.16 16.95
N ALA A 191 -38.44 61.41 16.92
CA ALA A 191 -38.35 62.35 18.03
C ALA A 191 -39.76 62.62 18.58
N TYR A 192 -39.87 62.62 19.91
CA TYR A 192 -41.12 62.80 20.62
C TYR A 192 -41.01 63.96 21.60
N GLU A 193 -42.06 64.76 21.71
CA GLU A 193 -42.24 65.76 22.78
C GLU A 193 -43.51 65.38 23.54
N ASP A 194 -43.41 65.19 24.87
CA ASP A 194 -44.52 64.75 25.72
C ASP A 194 -45.28 63.51 25.19
N GLY A 195 -44.55 62.57 24.56
CA GLY A 195 -45.10 61.35 23.98
C GLY A 195 -45.76 61.52 22.61
N ILE A 196 -45.79 62.73 22.06
CA ILE A 196 -46.28 63.03 20.72
C ILE A 196 -45.11 63.03 19.75
N LEU A 197 -45.20 62.29 18.66
CA LEU A 197 -44.20 62.33 17.58
C LEU A 197 -44.19 63.74 16.97
N VAL A 198 -43.04 64.42 17.01
CA VAL A 198 -42.85 65.79 16.48
C VAL A 198 -41.97 65.83 15.24
N GLY A 199 -41.30 64.73 14.92
CA GLY A 199 -40.49 64.59 13.71
C GLY A 199 -39.47 63.45 13.83
N ALA A 200 -38.37 63.56 13.10
CA ALA A 200 -37.28 62.59 13.12
C ALA A 200 -35.91 63.28 13.00
N VAL A 201 -34.91 62.66 13.61
CA VAL A 201 -33.50 62.95 13.39
C VAL A 201 -32.95 61.95 12.40
N ILE A 202 -32.25 62.42 11.37
CA ILE A 202 -31.65 61.56 10.36
C ILE A 202 -30.15 61.81 10.36
N ALA A 203 -29.40 60.71 10.26
CA ALA A 203 -27.97 60.69 10.06
C ALA A 203 -27.64 59.88 8.80
N LYS A 204 -26.57 60.26 8.10
CA LYS A 204 -26.00 59.50 6.99
C LYS A 204 -24.57 59.09 7.29
N VAL A 205 -24.25 57.85 6.96
CA VAL A 205 -22.86 57.35 6.84
C VAL A 205 -22.63 56.92 5.40
N SER A 206 -21.69 57.56 4.72
CA SER A 206 -21.33 57.29 3.33
C SER A 206 -20.69 55.92 3.20
N ILE A 207 -21.03 55.19 2.14
CA ILE A 207 -20.45 53.85 1.86
C ILE A 207 -18.93 53.91 1.76
N ASP A 208 -18.36 55.02 1.29
CA ASP A 208 -16.91 55.17 1.15
C ASP A 208 -16.15 55.08 2.47
N ARG A 209 -16.77 55.48 3.60
CA ARG A 209 -16.19 55.30 4.95
C ARG A 209 -16.24 53.87 5.45
N LEU A 210 -17.12 53.06 4.86
CA LEU A 210 -17.42 51.69 5.26
C LEU A 210 -16.75 50.66 4.35
N ARG A 211 -15.94 51.10 3.38
CA ARG A 211 -15.25 50.26 2.38
C ARG A 211 -14.35 49.18 3.00
N HIS A 212 -13.88 49.38 4.23
CA HIS A 212 -13.06 48.39 4.95
C HIS A 212 -13.84 47.11 5.28
N TRP A 213 -15.18 47.13 5.27
CA TRP A 213 -16.01 45.94 5.44
C TRP A 213 -15.66 44.86 4.40
N VAL A 214 -15.40 45.26 3.16
CA VAL A 214 -15.09 44.35 2.04
C VAL A 214 -13.59 44.29 1.70
N SER A 215 -12.75 44.31 2.72
CA SER A 215 -11.28 44.35 2.55
C SER A 215 -10.67 43.10 1.89
N ARG A 216 -11.39 41.98 1.83
CA ARG A 216 -10.89 40.71 1.28
C ARG A 216 -11.49 40.38 -0.10
N ALA A 217 -10.68 39.80 -0.97
CA ALA A 217 -11.15 39.32 -2.27
C ALA A 217 -12.34 38.36 -2.13
N GLY A 218 -13.32 38.53 -3.03
CA GLY A 218 -14.55 37.73 -3.03
C GLY A 218 -15.59 38.15 -2.00
N THR A 219 -15.31 39.11 -1.12
CA THR A 219 -16.30 39.64 -0.16
C THR A 219 -17.16 40.74 -0.78
N PHE A 220 -18.44 40.74 -0.40
CA PHE A 220 -19.39 41.78 -0.75
C PHE A 220 -20.54 41.84 0.25
N VAL A 221 -21.23 42.98 0.29
CA VAL A 221 -22.38 43.27 1.15
C VAL A 221 -23.58 43.57 0.27
N THR A 222 -24.71 42.96 0.59
CA THR A 222 -26.00 43.27 -0.04
C THR A 222 -26.93 43.98 0.95
N ASP A 223 -27.91 44.70 0.42
CA ASP A 223 -28.98 45.31 1.21
C ASP A 223 -30.23 44.42 1.35
N GLU A 224 -31.28 44.98 1.97
CA GLU A 224 -32.55 44.26 2.20
C GLU A 224 -33.25 43.82 0.91
N ASN A 225 -32.93 44.44 -0.24
CA ASN A 225 -33.50 44.09 -1.53
C ASN A 225 -32.57 43.20 -2.36
N GLY A 226 -31.49 42.68 -1.77
CA GLY A 226 -30.54 41.77 -2.40
C GLY A 226 -29.65 42.43 -3.45
N VAL A 227 -29.50 43.76 -3.43
CA VAL A 227 -28.57 44.48 -4.30
C VAL A 227 -27.20 44.52 -3.65
N VAL A 228 -26.14 44.23 -4.40
CA VAL A 228 -24.76 44.41 -3.94
C VAL A 228 -24.47 45.90 -3.81
N VAL A 229 -24.40 46.39 -2.58
CA VAL A 229 -24.16 47.82 -2.28
C VAL A 229 -22.68 48.14 -2.07
N MET A 230 -21.88 47.12 -1.77
CA MET A 230 -20.45 47.25 -1.57
C MET A 230 -19.76 45.93 -1.92
N ALA A 231 -18.68 45.97 -2.69
CA ALA A 231 -17.91 44.77 -3.02
C ALA A 231 -16.41 45.07 -3.05
N HIS A 232 -15.59 44.06 -2.78
CA HIS A 232 -14.15 44.17 -2.97
C HIS A 232 -13.80 44.44 -4.45
N ASP A 233 -14.51 43.75 -5.35
CA ASP A 233 -14.48 44.02 -6.78
C ASP A 233 -15.67 44.93 -7.13
N GLY A 234 -15.42 46.22 -7.31
CA GLY A 234 -16.46 47.23 -7.56
C GLY A 234 -17.30 46.97 -8.81
N ARG A 235 -16.88 46.05 -9.71
CA ARG A 235 -17.71 45.64 -10.86
C ARG A 235 -18.99 44.91 -10.45
N LEU A 236 -19.01 44.32 -9.26
CA LEU A 236 -20.17 43.60 -8.71
C LEU A 236 -21.20 44.56 -8.09
N GLU A 237 -20.85 45.83 -7.87
CA GLU A 237 -21.78 46.79 -7.28
C GLU A 237 -22.98 47.02 -8.20
N TYR A 238 -24.16 47.09 -7.59
CA TYR A 238 -25.46 47.17 -8.27
C TYR A 238 -25.84 45.92 -9.08
N GLU A 239 -25.12 44.81 -8.94
CA GLU A 239 -25.64 43.51 -9.32
C GLU A 239 -26.64 43.02 -8.25
N ALA A 240 -27.67 42.29 -8.67
CA ALA A 240 -28.71 41.75 -7.79
C ALA A 240 -28.48 40.25 -7.57
N MET A 241 -28.62 39.79 -6.32
CA MET A 241 -28.60 38.37 -6.01
C MET A 241 -29.69 37.61 -6.79
N PRO A 242 -29.49 36.31 -7.09
CA PRO A 242 -30.52 35.51 -7.73
C PRO A 242 -31.83 35.55 -6.94
N ASN A 243 -32.95 35.82 -7.62
CA ASN A 243 -34.28 35.99 -7.04
C ASN A 243 -34.44 37.14 -6.02
N ALA A 244 -33.55 38.14 -6.05
CA ALA A 244 -33.56 39.30 -5.17
C ALA A 244 -34.88 40.11 -5.24
N PRO A 245 -35.35 40.68 -4.10
CA PRO A 245 -36.55 41.52 -4.05
C PRO A 245 -36.55 42.70 -5.02
N VAL A 246 -35.39 43.28 -5.35
CA VAL A 246 -35.26 44.39 -6.29
C VAL A 246 -35.88 44.11 -7.67
N ALA A 247 -35.90 42.83 -8.09
CA ALA A 247 -36.51 42.42 -9.36
C ALA A 247 -38.03 42.60 -9.38
N ARG A 248 -38.68 42.66 -8.21
CA ARG A 248 -40.13 42.83 -8.05
C ARG A 248 -40.55 44.28 -7.76
N MET A 249 -39.59 45.16 -7.47
CA MET A 249 -39.84 46.58 -7.26
C MET A 249 -40.34 47.24 -8.55
N THR A 250 -41.12 48.30 -8.41
CA THR A 250 -41.45 49.18 -9.53
C THR A 250 -40.23 49.99 -9.95
N GLU A 251 -40.20 50.48 -11.19
CA GLU A 251 -39.13 51.34 -11.68
C GLU A 251 -38.98 52.62 -10.83
N ARG A 252 -40.11 53.20 -10.42
CA ARG A 252 -40.15 54.38 -9.53
C ARG A 252 -39.44 54.08 -8.21
N GLU A 253 -39.74 52.96 -7.56
CA GLU A 253 -39.10 52.56 -6.29
C GLU A 253 -37.60 52.34 -6.47
N ARG A 254 -37.17 51.74 -7.59
CA ARG A 254 -35.74 51.55 -7.88
C ARG A 254 -35.02 52.88 -8.11
N LEU A 255 -35.61 53.80 -8.86
CA LEU A 255 -35.07 55.15 -9.06
C LEU A 255 -35.04 55.96 -7.77
N GLU A 256 -36.04 55.84 -6.92
CA GLU A 256 -36.09 56.53 -5.62
C GLU A 256 -35.02 56.01 -4.66
N HIS A 257 -34.82 54.70 -4.59
CA HIS A 257 -33.92 54.07 -3.63
C HIS A 257 -32.45 54.04 -4.10
N TYR A 258 -32.21 53.68 -5.37
CA TYR A 258 -30.88 53.46 -5.94
C TYR A 258 -30.47 54.47 -7.01
N ARG A 259 -31.40 55.31 -7.49
CA ARG A 259 -31.21 56.16 -8.68
C ARG A 259 -30.82 55.37 -9.94
N ARG A 260 -31.30 54.13 -10.04
CA ARG A 260 -31.02 53.20 -11.14
C ARG A 260 -32.28 52.44 -11.52
N GLU A 261 -32.41 52.12 -12.81
CA GLU A 261 -33.57 51.40 -13.35
C GLU A 261 -33.35 49.89 -13.43
N SER A 262 -32.12 49.46 -13.69
CA SER A 262 -31.76 48.07 -13.99
C SER A 262 -30.63 47.55 -13.11
N PHE A 263 -30.74 46.29 -12.71
CA PHE A 263 -29.78 45.57 -11.88
C PHE A 263 -29.45 44.25 -12.57
N PRO A 264 -28.25 44.08 -13.15
CA PRO A 264 -27.81 42.79 -13.68
C PRO A 264 -27.83 41.73 -12.58
N GLU A 265 -28.20 40.49 -12.91
CA GLU A 265 -28.18 39.40 -11.94
C GLU A 265 -26.74 38.92 -11.70
N LEU A 266 -26.31 38.90 -10.44
CA LEU A 266 -25.05 38.31 -9.99
C LEU A 266 -25.16 36.79 -10.13
N ARG A 267 -24.32 36.20 -10.98
CA ARG A 267 -24.37 34.76 -11.24
C ARG A 267 -23.54 34.00 -10.21
N VAL A 268 -24.13 33.72 -9.05
CA VAL A 268 -23.60 32.73 -8.10
C VAL A 268 -24.40 31.44 -8.25
N SER A 269 -23.84 30.47 -8.96
CA SER A 269 -24.54 29.22 -9.28
C SER A 269 -23.77 28.00 -8.78
N HIS A 270 -24.52 26.98 -8.39
CA HIS A 270 -23.98 25.69 -8.02
C HIS A 270 -23.36 24.99 -9.23
N ILE A 271 -22.08 24.62 -9.18
CA ILE A 271 -21.36 23.99 -10.31
C ILE A 271 -20.99 22.52 -10.07
N GLY A 272 -21.28 21.98 -8.88
CA GLY A 272 -20.97 20.61 -8.49
C GLY A 272 -21.30 19.51 -9.50
N GLU A 273 -22.52 19.52 -10.07
CA GLU A 273 -22.94 18.49 -11.03
C GLU A 273 -22.20 18.62 -12.36
N GLN A 274 -21.93 19.86 -12.81
CA GLN A 274 -21.11 20.10 -14.00
C GLN A 274 -19.68 19.60 -13.77
N MET A 275 -19.12 19.84 -12.59
CA MET A 275 -17.79 19.36 -12.22
C MET A 275 -17.70 17.84 -12.15
N ARG A 276 -18.74 17.16 -11.66
CA ARG A 276 -18.82 15.69 -11.64
C ARG A 276 -18.80 15.07 -13.04
N ALA A 277 -19.31 15.77 -14.05
CA ALA A 277 -19.28 15.30 -15.44
C ALA A 277 -17.84 15.27 -16.00
N SER A 278 -16.99 16.23 -15.59
CA SER A 278 -15.56 16.23 -15.93
C SER A 278 -14.73 15.35 -15.00
N GLU A 279 -15.02 15.35 -13.70
CA GLU A 279 -14.22 14.76 -12.63
C GLU A 279 -15.03 13.67 -11.91
N HIS A 280 -14.98 12.45 -12.46
CA HIS A 280 -15.77 11.32 -11.99
C HIS A 280 -15.43 10.87 -10.56
N TRP A 281 -14.22 11.18 -10.10
CA TRP A 281 -13.77 10.93 -8.73
C TRP A 281 -14.44 11.88 -7.72
N LEU A 282 -15.15 12.92 -8.16
CA LEU A 282 -15.79 13.88 -7.26
C LEU A 282 -17.06 13.29 -6.60
N GLY A 283 -17.00 13.10 -5.28
CA GLY A 283 -18.13 12.62 -4.50
C GLY A 283 -19.32 13.59 -4.48
N PRO A 284 -20.58 13.10 -4.38
CA PRO A 284 -21.78 13.94 -4.44
C PRO A 284 -21.85 14.97 -3.30
N ALA A 285 -21.39 14.61 -2.10
CA ALA A 285 -21.37 15.51 -0.95
C ALA A 285 -20.43 16.70 -1.15
N LEU A 286 -19.25 16.47 -1.74
CA LEU A 286 -18.31 17.57 -2.06
C LEU A 286 -18.83 18.41 -3.22
N ALA A 287 -19.42 17.79 -4.24
CA ALA A 287 -20.00 18.50 -5.38
C ALA A 287 -21.01 19.57 -4.94
N GLN A 288 -21.83 19.28 -3.93
CA GLN A 288 -22.81 20.21 -3.34
C GLN A 288 -22.19 21.37 -2.52
N THR A 289 -20.87 21.54 -2.54
CA THR A 289 -20.20 22.66 -1.87
C THR A 289 -19.63 23.71 -2.83
N PHE A 290 -19.56 23.41 -4.13
CA PHE A 290 -18.90 24.28 -5.10
C PHE A 290 -19.85 25.17 -5.87
N TYR A 291 -19.48 26.45 -5.90
CA TYR A 291 -20.11 27.53 -6.63
C TYR A 291 -19.15 28.12 -7.64
N ALA A 292 -19.69 28.82 -8.64
CA ALA A 292 -18.94 29.73 -9.48
C ALA A 292 -19.61 31.11 -9.44
N ALA A 293 -18.80 32.17 -9.45
CA ALA A 293 -19.26 33.54 -9.63
C ALA A 293 -18.94 34.02 -11.05
N ASN A 294 -19.92 34.67 -11.70
CA ASN A 294 -19.78 35.39 -12.96
C ASN A 294 -19.05 34.64 -14.08
N GLY A 295 -19.31 33.33 -14.20
CA GLY A 295 -18.74 32.48 -15.24
C GLY A 295 -17.26 32.11 -15.05
N SER A 296 -16.72 32.28 -13.84
CA SER A 296 -15.41 31.76 -13.47
C SER A 296 -15.38 30.23 -13.60
N ASN A 297 -14.31 29.69 -14.20
CA ASN A 297 -14.05 28.26 -14.26
C ASN A 297 -13.36 27.73 -12.99
N VAL A 298 -13.00 28.60 -12.05
CA VAL A 298 -12.41 28.21 -10.77
C VAL A 298 -13.54 27.93 -9.79
N PRO A 299 -13.62 26.71 -9.22
CA PRO A 299 -14.61 26.41 -8.20
C PRO A 299 -14.34 27.24 -6.96
N SER A 300 -15.40 27.77 -6.38
CA SER A 300 -15.38 28.61 -5.20
C SER A 300 -16.29 28.03 -4.11
N LEU A 301 -16.00 28.39 -2.86
CA LEU A 301 -16.89 28.18 -1.73
C LEU A 301 -17.72 29.45 -1.52
N TYR A 302 -19.00 29.27 -1.19
CA TYR A 302 -19.90 30.37 -0.90
C TYR A 302 -20.38 30.27 0.55
N ASP A 303 -20.34 31.38 1.27
CA ASP A 303 -20.91 31.49 2.62
C ASP A 303 -21.50 32.90 2.82
N GLU A 304 -22.49 33.01 3.70
CA GLU A 304 -23.21 34.25 3.95
C GLU A 304 -23.70 34.39 5.39
N ARG A 305 -23.89 35.63 5.84
CA ARG A 305 -24.59 35.99 7.06
C ARG A 305 -25.64 37.03 6.71
N THR A 306 -26.90 36.67 6.88
CA THR A 306 -28.06 37.50 6.56
C THR A 306 -28.66 38.11 7.81
N GLY A 307 -29.52 39.11 7.64
CA GLY A 307 -30.23 39.74 8.75
C GLY A 307 -29.33 40.59 9.66
N LEU A 308 -28.26 41.15 9.10
CA LEU A 308 -27.43 42.11 9.81
C LEU A 308 -28.16 43.46 9.85
N ASN A 309 -28.27 44.08 11.03
CA ASN A 309 -28.74 45.46 11.23
C ASN A 309 -29.78 45.94 10.19
N SER A 310 -29.43 46.91 9.35
CA SER A 310 -30.20 47.56 8.27
C SER A 310 -30.72 46.64 7.14
N GLY A 311 -30.98 45.36 7.43
CA GLY A 311 -31.28 44.33 6.44
C GLY A 311 -30.09 43.97 5.55
N LEU A 312 -28.87 44.33 5.96
CA LEU A 312 -27.65 44.01 5.24
C LEU A 312 -27.36 42.52 5.33
N SER A 313 -26.69 41.99 4.32
CA SER A 313 -26.14 40.64 4.33
C SER A 313 -24.69 40.65 3.88
N ALA A 314 -23.86 39.91 4.61
CA ALA A 314 -22.43 39.76 4.38
C ALA A 314 -22.19 38.47 3.58
N HIS A 315 -21.46 38.53 2.48
CA HIS A 315 -21.22 37.38 1.60
C HIS A 315 -19.74 37.21 1.28
N ILE A 316 -19.34 35.97 1.01
CA ILE A 316 -18.03 35.65 0.43
C ILE A 316 -18.18 34.61 -0.70
N VAL A 317 -17.50 34.86 -1.81
CA VAL A 317 -17.18 33.85 -2.83
C VAL A 317 -15.67 33.60 -2.76
N HIS A 318 -15.27 32.52 -2.12
CA HIS A 318 -13.88 32.20 -1.84
C HIS A 318 -13.33 31.20 -2.89
N PRO A 319 -12.49 31.64 -3.85
CA PRO A 319 -12.01 30.78 -4.92
C PRO A 319 -11.05 29.72 -4.39
N LEU A 320 -11.27 28.46 -4.78
CA LEU A 320 -10.40 27.35 -4.43
C LEU A 320 -9.21 27.28 -5.38
N THR A 321 -8.20 28.10 -5.12
CA THR A 321 -7.01 28.25 -5.98
C THR A 321 -6.18 26.97 -6.10
N SER A 322 -6.29 26.04 -5.15
CA SER A 322 -5.65 24.72 -5.19
C SER A 322 -6.30 23.73 -6.15
N TRP A 323 -7.50 24.02 -6.68
CA TRP A 323 -8.23 23.10 -7.56
C TRP A 323 -7.46 22.62 -8.80
N PRO A 324 -6.83 23.50 -9.61
CA PRO A 324 -6.11 23.06 -10.82
C PRO A 324 -4.93 22.14 -10.49
N GLU A 325 -4.27 22.38 -9.35
CA GLU A 325 -3.15 21.57 -8.88
C GLU A 325 -3.64 20.18 -8.45
N ILE A 326 -4.72 20.10 -7.67
CA ILE A 326 -5.31 18.84 -7.19
C ILE A 326 -5.81 17.98 -8.37
N SER A 327 -6.54 18.56 -9.32
CA SER A 327 -7.03 17.84 -10.52
C SER A 327 -5.86 17.29 -11.36
N ARG A 328 -4.79 18.09 -11.55
CA ARG A 328 -3.59 17.63 -12.27
C ARG A 328 -2.82 16.54 -11.52
N ASN A 329 -2.70 16.68 -10.19
CA ASN A 329 -2.03 15.69 -9.35
C ASN A 329 -2.79 14.36 -9.34
N HIS A 330 -4.12 14.37 -9.30
CA HIS A 330 -4.93 13.15 -9.38
C HIS A 330 -4.58 12.26 -10.59
N SER A 331 -4.53 12.85 -11.79
CA SER A 331 -4.18 12.11 -13.01
C SER A 331 -2.77 11.51 -12.95
N ARG A 332 -1.82 12.25 -12.39
CA ARG A 332 -0.43 11.79 -12.19
C ARG A 332 -0.36 10.67 -11.15
N ASP A 333 -1.06 10.82 -10.04
CA ASP A 333 -1.02 9.90 -8.92
C ASP A 333 -1.66 8.56 -9.31
N ARG A 334 -2.73 8.57 -10.13
CA ARG A 334 -3.28 7.34 -10.71
C ARG A 334 -2.24 6.57 -11.52
N LEU A 335 -1.46 7.26 -12.36
CA LEU A 335 -0.40 6.64 -13.15
C LEU A 335 0.71 6.07 -12.25
N LEU A 336 1.15 6.81 -11.23
CA LEU A 336 2.18 6.36 -10.29
C LEU A 336 1.73 5.14 -9.48
N VAL A 337 0.50 5.14 -8.97
CA VAL A 337 -0.08 3.99 -8.25
C VAL A 337 -0.19 2.78 -9.19
N PHE A 338 -0.60 2.99 -10.44
CA PHE A 338 -0.65 1.91 -11.43
C PHE A 338 0.74 1.31 -11.68
N LEU A 339 1.76 2.15 -11.93
CA LEU A 339 3.12 1.70 -12.21
C LEU A 339 3.71 0.93 -11.02
N THR A 340 3.47 1.39 -9.80
CA THR A 340 3.94 0.71 -8.58
C THR A 340 3.24 -0.63 -8.38
N MET A 341 1.90 -0.70 -8.52
CA MET A 341 1.16 -1.96 -8.45
C MET A 341 1.58 -2.95 -9.53
N ALA A 342 1.67 -2.51 -10.79
CA ALA A 342 2.12 -3.34 -11.90
C ALA A 342 3.55 -3.86 -11.66
N GLY A 343 4.45 -3.01 -11.15
CA GLY A 343 5.81 -3.39 -10.79
C GLY A 343 5.87 -4.45 -9.69
N VAL A 344 5.12 -4.27 -8.60
CA VAL A 344 5.04 -5.24 -7.48
C VAL A 344 4.49 -6.58 -7.97
N VAL A 345 3.43 -6.58 -8.77
CA VAL A 345 2.86 -7.83 -9.28
C VAL A 345 3.81 -8.52 -10.27
N THR A 346 4.50 -7.75 -11.12
CA THR A 346 5.52 -8.30 -12.03
C THR A 346 6.66 -8.95 -11.24
N LEU A 347 7.14 -8.28 -10.19
CA LEU A 347 8.18 -8.81 -9.30
C LEU A 347 7.71 -10.10 -8.61
N ALA A 348 6.47 -10.14 -8.10
CA ALA A 348 5.89 -11.32 -7.49
C ALA A 348 5.79 -12.50 -8.46
N ILE A 349 5.41 -12.25 -9.72
CA ILE A 349 5.39 -13.26 -10.79
C ILE A 349 6.81 -13.79 -11.07
N VAL A 350 7.81 -12.91 -11.18
CA VAL A 350 9.21 -13.31 -11.40
C VAL A 350 9.72 -14.19 -10.25
N ILE A 351 9.45 -13.79 -9.01
CA ILE A 351 9.83 -14.56 -7.82
C ILE A 351 9.13 -15.93 -7.83
N ALA A 352 7.83 -15.98 -8.11
CA ALA A 352 7.08 -17.23 -8.17
C ALA A 352 7.59 -18.18 -9.27
N ILE A 353 7.91 -17.65 -10.46
CA ILE A 353 8.51 -18.42 -11.56
C ILE A 353 9.88 -18.96 -11.14
N SER A 354 10.75 -18.09 -10.60
CA SER A 354 12.10 -18.46 -10.13
C SER A 354 12.03 -19.60 -9.11
N TYR A 355 11.18 -19.44 -8.08
CA TYR A 355 10.98 -20.42 -7.04
C TYR A 355 10.44 -21.76 -7.56
N SER A 356 9.49 -21.70 -8.50
CA SER A 356 8.93 -22.91 -9.13
C SER A 356 9.98 -23.67 -9.96
N ARG A 357 10.89 -22.94 -10.62
CA ARG A 357 11.98 -23.51 -11.43
C ARG A 357 13.02 -24.17 -10.54
N GLU A 358 13.42 -23.49 -9.47
CA GLU A 358 14.36 -24.02 -8.47
C GLU A 358 13.82 -25.31 -7.81
N ARG A 359 12.54 -25.30 -7.40
CA ARG A 359 11.89 -26.51 -6.87
C ARG A 359 11.86 -27.68 -7.87
N ARG A 360 11.61 -27.41 -9.15
CA ARG A 360 11.63 -28.45 -10.20
C ARG A 360 13.03 -29.03 -10.37
N LEU A 361 14.04 -28.17 -10.36
CA LEU A 361 15.44 -28.58 -10.47
C LEU A 361 15.85 -29.47 -9.29
N HIS A 362 15.52 -29.07 -8.06
CA HIS A 362 15.83 -29.86 -6.86
C HIS A 362 15.18 -31.25 -6.85
N ARG A 363 13.95 -31.37 -7.37
CA ARG A 363 13.30 -32.68 -7.52
C ARG A 363 14.05 -33.55 -8.53
N ALA A 364 14.32 -33.01 -9.72
CA ALA A 364 15.06 -33.74 -10.75
C ALA A 364 16.47 -34.19 -10.28
N THR A 365 17.17 -33.36 -9.50
CA THR A 365 18.48 -33.74 -8.95
C THR A 365 18.39 -34.85 -7.90
N ARG A 366 17.31 -34.89 -7.10
CA ARG A 366 17.10 -35.96 -6.11
C ARG A 366 16.78 -37.28 -6.79
N ASP A 367 15.87 -37.26 -7.76
CA ASP A 367 15.48 -38.46 -8.51
C ASP A 367 16.69 -39.08 -9.23
N LEU A 368 17.56 -38.24 -9.81
CA LEU A 368 18.80 -38.71 -10.46
C LEU A 368 19.79 -39.31 -9.45
N ALA A 369 19.94 -38.70 -8.27
CA ALA A 369 20.82 -39.22 -7.22
C ALA A 369 20.36 -40.59 -6.71
N GLU A 370 19.05 -40.79 -6.54
CA GLU A 370 18.47 -42.08 -6.15
C GLU A 370 18.68 -43.16 -7.22
N GLN A 371 18.50 -42.82 -8.51
CA GLN A 371 18.77 -43.74 -9.61
C GLN A 371 20.24 -44.19 -9.64
N LEU A 372 21.19 -43.25 -9.51
CA LEU A 372 22.62 -43.57 -9.45
C LEU A 372 22.96 -44.48 -8.27
N GLN A 373 22.37 -44.22 -7.11
CA GLN A 373 22.59 -45.05 -5.93
C GLN A 373 22.07 -46.48 -6.13
N SER A 374 20.85 -46.63 -6.66
CA SER A 374 20.25 -47.95 -6.91
C SER A 374 21.06 -48.77 -7.93
N ALA A 375 21.51 -48.16 -9.02
CA ALA A 375 22.35 -48.82 -10.02
C ALA A 375 23.68 -49.30 -9.44
N ASN A 376 24.30 -48.50 -8.57
CA ASN A 376 25.56 -48.85 -7.91
C ASN A 376 25.39 -50.04 -6.94
N THR A 377 24.27 -50.08 -6.20
CA THR A 377 23.97 -51.22 -5.30
C THR A 377 23.76 -52.54 -6.05
N LEU A 378 23.09 -52.51 -7.22
CA LEU A 378 22.87 -53.70 -8.04
C LEU A 378 24.18 -54.26 -8.62
N LEU A 379 25.04 -53.38 -9.16
CA LEU A 379 26.35 -53.77 -9.68
C LEU A 379 27.26 -54.39 -8.61
N SER A 380 27.18 -53.91 -7.36
CA SER A 380 27.96 -54.46 -6.25
C SER A 380 27.50 -55.87 -5.84
N ALA A 381 26.21 -56.17 -5.98
CA ALA A 381 25.63 -57.45 -5.59
C ALA A 381 25.98 -58.61 -6.56
N GLU A 382 26.19 -58.30 -7.85
CA GLU A 382 26.48 -59.29 -8.90
C GLU A 382 27.89 -59.91 -8.79
N ALA A 383 28.80 -59.30 -8.00
CA ALA A 383 30.19 -59.74 -7.85
C ALA A 383 30.46 -60.74 -6.69
N ARG A 384 29.41 -61.28 -6.04
CA ARG A 384 29.51 -62.09 -4.80
C ARG A 384 30.12 -63.49 -4.97
N HIS A 385 29.79 -64.17 -6.06
CA HIS A 385 30.19 -65.55 -6.32
C HIS A 385 31.09 -65.63 -7.54
N ASP A 386 31.99 -66.62 -7.56
CA ASP A 386 32.75 -67.00 -8.75
C ASP A 386 31.77 -67.55 -9.80
N ALA A 387 31.78 -66.98 -11.00
CA ALA A 387 30.80 -67.29 -12.04
C ALA A 387 30.89 -68.74 -12.56
N LEU A 388 32.06 -69.39 -12.41
CA LEU A 388 32.27 -70.77 -12.85
C LEU A 388 31.84 -71.77 -11.77
N THR A 389 32.36 -71.62 -10.55
CA THR A 389 32.23 -72.65 -9.51
C THR A 389 31.09 -72.38 -8.52
N GLY A 390 30.55 -71.16 -8.50
CA GLY A 390 29.57 -70.70 -7.51
C GLY A 390 30.14 -70.56 -6.09
N ALA A 391 31.43 -70.83 -5.85
CA ALA A 391 32.10 -70.51 -4.60
C ALA A 391 32.11 -68.98 -4.36
N LEU A 392 32.47 -68.53 -3.16
CA LEU A 392 32.67 -67.09 -2.94
C LEU A 392 33.80 -66.59 -3.86
N SER A 393 33.62 -65.43 -4.48
CA SER A 393 34.71 -64.81 -5.22
C SER A 393 35.82 -64.40 -4.25
N ARG A 394 37.08 -64.33 -4.71
CA ARG A 394 38.26 -64.02 -3.88
C ARG A 394 38.01 -62.85 -2.91
N ARG A 395 37.41 -61.76 -3.40
CA ARG A 395 37.11 -60.57 -2.60
C ARG A 395 36.17 -60.89 -1.43
N TYR A 396 35.06 -61.57 -1.72
CA TYR A 396 34.06 -61.90 -0.71
C TYR A 396 34.52 -62.99 0.26
N PHE A 397 35.34 -63.94 -0.18
CA PHE A 397 35.98 -64.90 0.72
C PHE A 397 36.91 -64.21 1.72
N LEU A 398 37.76 -63.28 1.26
CA LEU A 398 38.64 -62.52 2.15
C LEU A 398 37.87 -61.63 3.13
N ASP A 399 36.79 -60.98 2.68
CA ASP A 399 35.92 -60.19 3.56
C ASP A 399 35.21 -61.09 4.60
N THR A 400 34.76 -62.28 4.21
CA THR A 400 34.17 -63.28 5.13
C THR A 400 35.20 -63.78 6.14
N LEU A 401 36.43 -64.10 5.69
CA LEU A 401 37.53 -64.49 6.58
C LEU A 401 37.83 -63.39 7.61
N ARG A 402 37.88 -62.11 7.22
CA ARG A 402 38.09 -61.00 8.18
C ARG A 402 37.00 -61.00 9.25
N HIS A 403 35.74 -61.12 8.84
CA HIS A 403 34.61 -61.14 9.75
C HIS A 403 34.69 -62.32 10.75
N GLU A 404 34.97 -63.52 10.26
CA GLU A 404 35.06 -64.72 11.12
C GLU A 404 36.28 -64.69 12.05
N VAL A 405 37.40 -64.08 11.63
CA VAL A 405 38.56 -63.87 12.52
C VAL A 405 38.21 -62.92 13.67
N GLU A 406 37.54 -61.81 13.38
CA GLU A 406 37.06 -60.87 14.41
C GLU A 406 36.07 -61.55 15.36
N LEU A 407 35.13 -62.31 14.82
CA LEU A 407 34.14 -63.04 15.60
C LEU A 407 34.81 -64.10 16.50
N ALA A 408 35.68 -64.94 15.94
CA ALA A 408 36.38 -66.00 16.66
C ALA A 408 37.23 -65.44 17.81
N ARG A 409 37.92 -64.31 17.60
CA ARG A 409 38.64 -63.58 18.65
C ARG A 409 37.73 -63.07 19.75
N SER A 410 36.60 -62.47 19.38
CA SER A 410 35.67 -61.88 20.36
C SER A 410 34.98 -62.92 21.24
N VAL A 411 34.64 -64.08 20.68
CA VAL A 411 33.92 -65.17 21.38
C VAL A 411 34.89 -66.16 22.03
N GLY A 412 36.16 -66.18 21.59
CA GLY A 412 37.17 -67.13 22.08
C GLY A 412 36.97 -68.55 21.53
N THR A 413 36.43 -68.68 20.32
CA THR A 413 36.20 -69.97 19.64
C THR A 413 37.31 -70.28 18.63
N PRO A 414 37.68 -71.56 18.42
CA PRO A 414 38.69 -71.92 17.43
C PRO A 414 38.20 -71.61 16.01
N LEU A 415 39.10 -71.18 15.12
CA LEU A 415 38.82 -70.96 13.71
C LEU A 415 39.92 -71.62 12.89
N SER A 416 39.56 -72.54 12.01
CA SER A 416 40.53 -73.16 11.11
C SER A 416 40.34 -72.65 9.68
N VAL A 417 41.46 -72.44 8.99
CA VAL A 417 41.52 -72.02 7.59
C VAL A 417 42.32 -73.05 6.82
N ALA A 418 41.87 -73.37 5.62
CA ALA A 418 42.62 -74.19 4.71
C ALA A 418 42.74 -73.57 3.32
N ILE A 419 43.85 -73.86 2.68
CA ILE A 419 44.05 -73.61 1.25
C ILE A 419 44.17 -74.96 0.57
N ALA A 420 43.34 -75.19 -0.43
CA ALA A 420 43.28 -76.39 -1.23
C ALA A 420 43.67 -76.08 -2.67
N ASP A 421 44.46 -76.95 -3.29
CA ASP A 421 44.89 -76.83 -4.68
C ASP A 421 44.77 -78.18 -5.36
N LEU A 422 44.08 -78.21 -6.50
CA LEU A 422 43.89 -79.44 -7.27
C LEU A 422 45.21 -79.86 -7.90
N ASP A 423 45.66 -81.07 -7.55
CA ASP A 423 46.94 -81.58 -8.00
C ASP A 423 46.91 -81.85 -9.51
N HIS A 424 48.03 -81.55 -10.18
CA HIS A 424 48.18 -81.81 -11.61
C HIS A 424 47.06 -81.19 -12.49
N PHE A 425 46.40 -80.13 -12.03
CA PHE A 425 45.27 -79.50 -12.74
C PHE A 425 45.61 -79.10 -14.18
N LYS A 426 46.82 -78.59 -14.40
CA LYS A 426 47.33 -78.31 -15.76
C LYS A 426 47.35 -79.56 -16.65
N GLN A 427 47.73 -80.73 -16.12
CA GLN A 427 47.73 -81.98 -16.88
C GLN A 427 46.31 -82.44 -17.22
N ILE A 428 45.34 -82.20 -16.33
CA ILE A 428 43.92 -82.45 -16.61
C ILE A 428 43.45 -81.59 -17.79
N ASN A 429 43.78 -80.29 -17.77
CA ASN A 429 43.48 -79.37 -18.86
C ASN A 429 44.17 -79.77 -20.17
N ASP A 430 45.46 -80.10 -20.11
CA ASP A 430 46.27 -80.43 -21.29
C ASP A 430 45.82 -81.76 -21.92
N ARG A 431 45.35 -82.72 -21.11
CA ARG A 431 44.95 -84.06 -21.57
C ARG A 431 43.49 -84.15 -21.98
N PHE A 432 42.59 -83.47 -21.26
CA PHE A 432 41.14 -83.62 -21.41
C PHE A 432 40.43 -82.32 -21.82
N GLY A 433 41.17 -81.22 -22.01
CA GLY A 433 40.66 -79.92 -22.41
C GLY A 433 40.17 -79.05 -21.23
N HIS A 434 40.13 -77.73 -21.45
CA HIS A 434 39.71 -76.75 -20.44
C HIS A 434 38.31 -76.99 -19.88
N ALA A 435 37.35 -77.45 -20.70
CA ALA A 435 36.01 -77.77 -20.23
C ALA A 435 36.01 -78.89 -19.17
N SER A 436 36.90 -79.87 -19.30
CA SER A 436 37.09 -80.94 -18.31
C SER A 436 37.73 -80.41 -17.02
N GLY A 437 38.68 -79.47 -17.13
CA GLY A 437 39.20 -78.76 -15.96
C GLY A 437 38.14 -77.95 -15.24
N ASP A 438 37.28 -77.24 -15.97
CA ASP A 438 36.14 -76.51 -15.40
C ASP A 438 35.19 -77.46 -14.64
N ARG A 439 34.89 -78.65 -15.20
CA ARG A 439 34.12 -79.69 -14.51
C ARG A 439 34.82 -80.20 -13.25
N ALA A 440 36.15 -80.34 -13.27
CA ALA A 440 36.92 -80.76 -12.09
C ALA A 440 36.86 -79.72 -10.96
N LEU A 441 36.88 -78.41 -11.30
CA LEU A 441 36.73 -77.31 -10.34
C LEU A 441 35.33 -77.24 -9.74
N GLU A 442 34.29 -77.37 -10.58
CA GLU A 442 32.90 -77.44 -10.12
C GLU A 442 32.68 -78.64 -9.20
N HIS A 443 33.18 -79.81 -9.62
CA HIS A 443 33.08 -81.04 -8.83
C HIS A 443 33.77 -80.90 -7.47
N PHE A 444 34.95 -80.26 -7.41
CA PHE A 444 35.62 -79.98 -6.15
C PHE A 444 34.73 -79.14 -5.21
N VAL A 445 34.11 -78.07 -5.71
CA VAL A 445 33.21 -77.24 -4.90
C VAL A 445 31.95 -78.00 -4.48
N GLU A 446 31.41 -78.88 -5.31
CA GLU A 446 30.29 -79.77 -4.96
C GLU A 446 30.66 -80.73 -3.82
N VAL A 447 31.83 -81.39 -3.93
CA VAL A 447 32.35 -82.27 -2.87
C VAL A 447 32.58 -81.49 -1.58
N CYS A 448 33.11 -80.26 -1.67
CA CYS A 448 33.27 -79.39 -0.52
C CYS A 448 31.91 -79.06 0.12
N ARG A 449 30.92 -78.59 -0.65
CA ARG A 449 29.57 -78.29 -0.13
C ARG A 449 28.88 -79.49 0.50
N ALA A 450 29.14 -80.70 0.00
CA ALA A 450 28.60 -81.92 0.57
C ALA A 450 29.29 -82.36 1.88
N GLN A 451 30.46 -81.80 2.21
CA GLN A 451 31.25 -82.15 3.40
C GLN A 451 31.31 -81.04 4.45
N LEU A 452 31.13 -79.80 4.02
CA LEU A 452 31.15 -78.59 4.82
C LEU A 452 29.76 -78.29 5.42
N ARG A 453 29.75 -77.67 6.60
CA ARG A 453 28.53 -77.22 7.29
C ARG A 453 28.02 -75.93 6.67
N ALA A 454 26.78 -75.54 6.98
CA ALA A 454 26.22 -74.26 6.55
C ALA A 454 26.98 -73.02 7.09
N SER A 455 27.69 -73.18 8.22
CA SER A 455 28.57 -72.17 8.80
C SER A 455 29.94 -72.06 8.12
N ASP A 456 30.33 -73.08 7.35
CA ASP A 456 31.63 -73.14 6.71
C ASP A 456 31.55 -72.44 5.34
N ALA A 457 32.66 -71.87 4.89
CA ALA A 457 32.70 -71.15 3.61
C ALA A 457 33.77 -71.72 2.69
N ILE A 458 33.47 -71.77 1.39
CA ILE A 458 34.43 -72.04 0.34
C ILE A 458 34.48 -70.87 -0.63
N GLY A 459 35.69 -70.41 -0.94
CA GLY A 459 35.97 -69.36 -1.91
C GLY A 459 37.02 -69.77 -2.91
N ARG A 460 36.91 -69.27 -4.14
CA ARG A 460 37.94 -69.48 -5.17
C ARG A 460 38.95 -68.33 -5.10
N LEU A 461 40.20 -68.65 -4.77
CA LEU A 461 41.27 -67.67 -4.59
C LEU A 461 41.93 -67.30 -5.92
N GLY A 462 42.00 -68.25 -6.86
CA GLY A 462 42.48 -68.03 -8.22
C GLY A 462 42.73 -69.37 -8.92
N GLY A 463 42.45 -69.48 -10.22
CA GLY A 463 42.71 -70.71 -10.99
C GLY A 463 42.08 -71.96 -10.36
N GLU A 464 42.93 -72.83 -9.85
CA GLU A 464 42.66 -74.10 -9.17
C GLU A 464 42.78 -74.05 -7.63
N GLU A 465 43.01 -72.87 -7.07
CA GLU A 465 43.19 -72.63 -5.63
C GLU A 465 41.88 -72.22 -4.95
N PHE A 466 41.56 -72.88 -3.85
CA PHE A 466 40.38 -72.65 -3.04
C PHE A 466 40.75 -72.37 -1.58
N GLY A 467 40.08 -71.39 -1.00
CA GLY A 467 40.10 -71.15 0.44
C GLY A 467 38.89 -71.82 1.09
N ILE A 468 39.11 -72.48 2.21
CA ILE A 468 38.06 -73.09 3.03
C ILE A 468 38.15 -72.49 4.43
N LEU A 469 37.01 -72.07 4.96
CA LEU A 469 36.85 -71.47 6.28
C LEU A 469 35.99 -72.38 7.14
N LEU A 470 36.51 -72.74 8.32
CA LEU A 470 35.86 -73.64 9.28
C LEU A 470 35.71 -72.92 10.63
N PRO A 471 34.65 -72.12 10.82
CA PRO A 471 34.37 -71.48 12.09
C PRO A 471 34.13 -72.50 13.20
N GLN A 472 34.49 -72.13 14.44
CA GLN A 472 34.29 -72.95 15.65
C GLN A 472 34.88 -74.37 15.51
N THR A 473 36.00 -74.50 14.79
CA THR A 473 36.62 -75.78 14.46
C THR A 473 38.10 -75.76 14.81
N SER A 474 38.52 -76.66 15.70
CA SER A 474 39.92 -76.84 16.11
C SER A 474 40.77 -77.41 14.97
N LEU A 475 42.10 -77.29 15.03
CA LEU A 475 42.99 -77.83 14.01
C LEU A 475 42.77 -79.34 13.78
N ALA A 476 42.59 -80.10 14.86
CA ALA A 476 42.39 -81.55 14.79
C ALA A 476 41.07 -81.93 14.10
N ASP A 477 40.00 -81.19 14.39
CA ASP A 477 38.70 -81.40 13.75
C ASP A 477 38.75 -80.97 12.28
N ALA A 478 39.43 -79.87 11.98
CA ALA A 478 39.65 -79.38 10.62
C ALA A 478 40.41 -80.40 9.77
N GLN A 479 41.49 -80.99 10.32
CA GLN A 479 42.21 -82.09 9.69
C GLN A 479 41.28 -83.27 9.39
N ALA A 480 40.45 -83.68 10.35
CA ALA A 480 39.54 -84.82 10.16
C ALA A 480 38.50 -84.55 9.05
N VAL A 481 37.94 -83.35 8.99
CA VAL A 481 36.96 -82.95 7.96
C VAL A 481 37.63 -82.85 6.59
N LEU A 482 38.79 -82.21 6.51
CA LEU A 482 39.48 -81.96 5.25
C LEU A 482 40.14 -83.22 4.69
N GLU A 483 40.59 -84.15 5.53
CA GLU A 483 41.07 -85.45 5.08
C GLU A 483 39.91 -86.32 4.57
N ARG A 484 38.71 -86.22 5.16
CA ARG A 484 37.50 -86.86 4.64
C ARG A 484 37.10 -86.26 3.29
N LEU A 485 37.15 -84.94 3.15
CA LEU A 485 36.90 -84.23 1.89
C LEU A 485 37.90 -84.67 0.80
N ARG A 486 39.19 -84.67 1.11
CA ARG A 486 40.25 -85.12 0.20
C ARG A 486 40.03 -86.55 -0.28
N LYS A 487 39.83 -87.48 0.66
CA LYS A 487 39.55 -88.90 0.32
C LYS A 487 38.31 -89.02 -0.54
N ARG A 488 37.25 -88.27 -0.23
CA ARG A 488 36.02 -88.28 -1.01
C ARG A 488 36.28 -87.76 -2.43
N PHE A 489 36.98 -86.64 -2.59
CA PHE A 489 37.35 -86.10 -3.89
C PHE A 489 38.21 -87.07 -4.71
N HIS A 490 39.10 -87.83 -4.07
CA HIS A 490 39.92 -88.84 -4.75
C HIS A 490 39.11 -90.08 -5.18
N HIS A 491 38.09 -90.50 -4.43
CA HIS A 491 37.35 -91.74 -4.70
C HIS A 491 36.03 -91.52 -5.45
N GLU A 492 35.43 -90.34 -5.34
CA GLU A 492 34.18 -90.00 -6.02
C GLU A 492 34.51 -89.65 -7.47
N HIS A 493 34.07 -90.51 -8.39
CA HIS A 493 34.27 -90.28 -9.79
C HIS A 493 33.39 -89.11 -10.25
N CYS A 494 34.01 -88.09 -10.85
CA CYS A 494 33.28 -87.02 -11.52
C CYS A 494 32.67 -87.59 -12.81
N ALA A 495 31.35 -87.75 -12.85
CA ALA A 495 30.61 -88.34 -13.97
C ALA A 495 30.79 -87.62 -15.33
N HIS A 496 31.44 -86.45 -15.33
CA HIS A 496 31.72 -85.64 -16.50
C HIS A 496 33.19 -85.68 -16.94
N LEU A 497 34.02 -86.50 -16.30
CA LEU A 497 35.40 -86.77 -16.66
C LEU A 497 35.55 -88.23 -17.14
N PRO A 498 36.55 -88.52 -17.99
CA PRO A 498 36.86 -89.91 -18.39
C PRO A 498 37.18 -90.81 -17.20
N ASP A 499 36.86 -92.11 -17.29
CA ASP A 499 37.08 -93.11 -16.22
C ASP A 499 38.55 -93.20 -15.74
N ASP A 500 39.51 -92.78 -16.57
CA ASP A 500 40.94 -92.79 -16.25
C ASP A 500 41.47 -91.44 -15.71
N ALA A 501 40.60 -90.46 -15.49
CA ALA A 501 40.94 -89.19 -14.86
C ALA A 501 40.97 -89.33 -13.33
N VAL A 502 42.17 -89.42 -12.77
CA VAL A 502 42.37 -89.42 -11.31
C VAL A 502 42.45 -87.98 -10.83
N LEU A 503 41.53 -87.59 -9.96
CA LEU A 503 41.52 -86.30 -9.29
C LEU A 503 42.15 -86.43 -7.91
N SER A 504 43.04 -85.52 -7.55
CA SER A 504 43.53 -85.39 -6.18
C SER A 504 43.69 -83.92 -5.80
N VAL A 505 43.73 -83.66 -4.50
CA VAL A 505 43.86 -82.31 -3.95
C VAL A 505 44.87 -82.32 -2.82
N SER A 506 45.76 -81.33 -2.83
CA SER A 506 46.64 -81.05 -1.71
C SER A 506 45.99 -79.96 -0.84
N ILE A 507 46.00 -80.13 0.48
CA ILE A 507 45.33 -79.21 1.42
C ILE A 507 46.30 -78.79 2.52
N GLY A 508 46.51 -77.48 2.66
CA GLY A 508 47.24 -76.89 3.77
C GLY A 508 46.29 -76.36 4.82
N ILE A 509 46.42 -76.79 6.07
CA ILE A 509 45.47 -76.51 7.15
C ILE A 509 46.18 -75.76 8.28
N THR A 510 45.53 -74.73 8.82
CA THR A 510 46.01 -74.09 10.04
C THR A 510 44.85 -73.58 10.89
N GLU A 511 45.12 -73.39 12.18
CA GLU A 511 44.20 -72.79 13.14
C GLU A 511 44.64 -71.35 13.43
N LEU A 512 43.67 -70.47 13.69
CA LEU A 512 43.88 -69.07 14.07
C LEU A 512 44.60 -68.99 15.42
N ALA A 513 45.74 -68.29 15.44
CA ALA A 513 46.41 -67.88 16.66
C ALA A 513 45.82 -66.55 17.17
N PRO A 514 45.81 -66.29 18.49
CA PRO A 514 45.25 -65.06 19.07
C PRO A 514 45.79 -63.76 18.41
N GLU A 515 47.07 -63.74 18.06
CA GLU A 515 47.80 -62.57 17.54
C GLU A 515 47.97 -62.56 16.00
N ASP A 516 47.33 -63.47 15.26
CA ASP A 516 47.51 -63.54 13.80
C ASP A 516 46.98 -62.31 13.06
N ALA A 517 47.80 -61.71 12.21
CA ALA A 517 47.27 -60.91 11.11
C ALA A 517 46.58 -61.82 10.08
N LEU A 518 45.60 -61.29 9.34
CA LEU A 518 44.89 -62.02 8.28
C LEU A 518 45.84 -62.63 7.25
N GLU A 519 46.90 -61.91 6.91
CA GLU A 519 47.93 -62.34 5.98
C GLU A 519 48.77 -63.51 6.53
N TRP A 520 48.94 -63.58 7.85
CA TRP A 520 49.76 -64.61 8.50
C TRP A 520 49.04 -65.96 8.52
N ILE A 521 47.75 -65.98 8.84
CA ILE A 521 46.94 -67.21 8.82
C ILE A 521 46.86 -67.81 7.41
N LEU A 522 46.64 -66.98 6.38
CA LEU A 522 46.65 -67.44 4.98
C LEU A 522 48.05 -67.91 4.55
N SER A 523 49.11 -67.18 4.89
CA SER A 523 50.47 -67.58 4.57
C SER A 523 50.89 -68.88 5.27
N ARG A 524 50.39 -69.15 6.48
CA ARG A 524 50.66 -70.39 7.21
C ARG A 524 49.91 -71.58 6.62
N ALA A 525 48.67 -71.37 6.15
CA ALA A 525 47.93 -72.37 5.38
C ALA A 525 48.62 -72.68 4.03
N ASP A 526 49.11 -71.66 3.32
CA ASP A 526 49.87 -71.83 2.06
C ASP A 526 51.16 -72.63 2.28
N LEU A 527 51.87 -72.36 3.38
CA LEU A 527 53.07 -73.10 3.72
C LEU A 527 52.79 -74.57 4.05
N ALA A 528 51.67 -74.86 4.71
CA ALA A 528 51.21 -76.23 4.92
C ALA A 528 50.82 -76.89 3.57
N LEU A 529 50.21 -76.15 2.65
CA LEU A 529 49.88 -76.65 1.31
C LEU A 529 51.15 -77.00 0.51
N TYR A 530 52.19 -76.16 0.61
CA TYR A 530 53.49 -76.45 0.01
C TYR A 530 54.12 -77.73 0.58
N GLU A 531 54.02 -77.96 1.88
CA GLU A 531 54.45 -79.22 2.50
C GLU A 531 53.67 -80.43 1.96
N ALA A 532 52.36 -80.28 1.77
CA ALA A 532 51.52 -81.32 1.18
C ALA A 532 51.98 -81.68 -0.24
N LYS A 533 52.24 -80.67 -1.07
CA LYS A 533 52.71 -80.85 -2.45
C LYS A 533 54.11 -81.48 -2.51
N SER A 534 55.04 -81.02 -1.66
CA SER A 534 56.42 -81.52 -1.65
C SER A 534 56.57 -82.95 -1.12
N ARG A 535 55.63 -83.41 -0.26
CA ARG A 535 55.61 -84.77 0.29
C ARG A 535 54.84 -85.78 -0.56
N GLY A 536 54.60 -85.46 -1.82
CA GLY A 536 54.04 -86.39 -2.80
C GLY A 536 52.59 -86.15 -3.19
N ARG A 537 52.00 -84.97 -2.85
CA ARG A 537 50.62 -84.58 -3.21
C ARG A 537 49.56 -85.52 -2.63
N ASP A 538 48.29 -85.29 -2.98
CA ASP A 538 47.11 -86.03 -2.49
C ASP A 538 47.11 -86.21 -0.97
N ARG A 539 47.33 -85.11 -0.24
CA ARG A 539 47.37 -85.13 1.23
C ARG A 539 46.99 -83.81 1.86
N SER A 540 46.57 -83.89 3.11
CA SER A 540 46.47 -82.74 4.00
C SER A 540 47.72 -82.64 4.88
N GLU A 541 48.32 -81.46 4.98
CA GLU A 541 49.32 -81.13 5.99
C GLU A 541 48.76 -80.02 6.87
N ALA A 542 49.02 -80.11 8.18
CA ALA A 542 48.57 -79.11 9.12
C ALA A 542 49.73 -78.47 9.86
N ARG A 543 49.66 -77.15 9.99
CA ARG A 543 50.58 -76.38 10.82
C ARG A 543 49.84 -75.82 12.03
N PRO A 544 50.30 -76.14 13.26
CA PRO A 544 49.74 -75.56 14.47
C PRO A 544 49.90 -74.04 14.47
N ALA A 545 49.08 -73.38 15.28
CA ALA A 545 49.19 -71.96 15.55
C ALA A 545 50.59 -71.65 16.13
N ASP A 546 51.44 -70.98 15.35
CA ASP A 546 52.74 -70.46 15.79
C ASP A 546 52.62 -68.93 15.92
N PRO A 547 52.97 -68.33 17.08
CA PRO A 547 52.92 -66.88 17.27
C PRO A 547 53.97 -66.09 16.47
N ALA A 548 54.92 -66.76 15.78
CA ALA A 548 55.88 -66.09 14.91
C ALA A 548 55.38 -65.95 13.46
N PRO A 549 55.66 -64.83 12.76
CA PRO A 549 55.30 -64.68 11.36
C PRO A 549 55.99 -65.78 10.51
N PRO A 550 55.27 -66.42 9.57
CA PRO A 550 55.84 -67.49 8.77
C PRO A 550 57.04 -66.99 7.95
N THR A 551 58.13 -67.76 7.94
CA THR A 551 59.30 -67.49 7.09
C THR A 551 58.88 -67.64 5.62
N ARG A 552 58.85 -66.55 4.85
CA ARG A 552 58.55 -66.58 3.41
C ARG A 552 59.53 -67.53 2.70
N HIS A 553 59.00 -68.51 1.97
CA HIS A 553 59.81 -69.31 1.05
C HIS A 553 60.14 -68.51 -0.22
N PRO A 554 61.42 -68.46 -0.67
CA PRO A 554 61.86 -67.64 -1.79
C PRO A 554 61.65 -68.31 -3.18
N GLU A 555 60.62 -69.13 -3.35
CA GLU A 555 60.22 -69.67 -4.65
C GLU A 555 58.69 -69.74 -4.76
N ASN A 556 58.04 -68.56 -4.74
CA ASN A 556 56.77 -68.38 -5.43
C ASN A 556 56.77 -67.02 -6.13
N THR A 557 57.67 -66.90 -7.10
CA THR A 557 57.59 -65.89 -8.16
C THR A 557 56.49 -66.31 -9.13
N LEU A 558 55.24 -66.28 -8.70
CA LEU A 558 54.12 -66.22 -9.64
C LEU A 558 54.05 -64.78 -10.14
N ALA A 559 54.58 -64.65 -11.35
CA ALA A 559 54.66 -63.46 -12.17
C ALA A 559 53.32 -62.71 -12.24
N GLY A 560 53.43 -61.38 -12.27
CA GLY A 560 52.29 -60.52 -12.51
C GLY A 560 51.65 -60.74 -13.88
N LYS A 561 50.33 -60.66 -13.90
CA LYS A 561 49.51 -59.90 -14.85
C LYS A 561 48.09 -59.77 -14.32
#